data_AF-A0A4Q3YNQ2-F1
#
_entry.id   AF-A0A4Q3YNQ2-F1
#
_cell.length_a   1.000
_cell.length_b   1.000
_cell.length_c   1.000
_cell.angle_alpha   90.00
_cell.angle_beta   90.00
_cell.angle_gamma   90.00
#
_symmetry.space_group_name_H-M   'P 1'
#
loop_
_entity.id
_entity.type
_entity.pdbx_description
1 polymer ?
#
loop_
_entity_poly.entity_id
_entity_poly.type
_entity_poly.pdbx_seq_one_letter_code
_entity_poly.pdbx_strand_id
1 'polypeptide(L)'
;MPQRRLTFGPFQIDQDAKVLLRDGAPLAVGQRGAMLFEALLSRPGEVITKSELLDAAWGGAAVEESNLTVQVAALRKVLGRSPTGGDWIVTVPRVGYDRQRMKAGDAPERDLFVDDERTAIDWLADFLKSKPSTYQEVHPEFTQKTGASWRKHEERPELAQLLEENFLKFDGTDTVPSQIHTYLSSNWREMRSLDKDAPALIEKARNRWYVPDPNKQQDVEKRREKALLREFEQYKTHKGKKLKEIRLEVMRAGFKAAWAAKDFQTIVDVAAKVPEDAWQEDERLLMYHSMAGTRLEAGRSA
;
A
#
# COMPACT_ATOMS: atom_id res chain seq x y z
N MET A 1 -42.34 -7.52 4.74
CA MET A 1 -41.62 -6.65 3.79
C MET A 1 -40.27 -7.32 3.50
N PRO A 2 -39.80 -7.40 2.25
CA PRO A 2 -38.46 -7.94 1.97
C PRO A 2 -37.41 -7.01 2.59
N GLN A 3 -36.52 -7.55 3.44
CA GLN A 3 -35.43 -6.78 4.04
C GLN A 3 -34.49 -6.28 2.94
N ARG A 4 -34.29 -4.96 2.86
CA ARG A 4 -33.42 -4.38 1.85
C ARG A 4 -31.97 -4.56 2.30
N ARG A 5 -31.28 -5.56 1.74
CA ARG A 5 -29.89 -5.89 2.09
C ARG A 5 -28.93 -5.53 0.96
N LEU A 6 -27.83 -4.85 1.29
CA LEU A 6 -26.69 -4.71 0.38
C LEU A 6 -25.58 -5.66 0.82
N THR A 7 -24.96 -6.36 -0.13
CA THR A 7 -23.87 -7.30 0.15
C THR A 7 -22.59 -6.80 -0.47
N PHE A 8 -21.50 -6.94 0.27
CA PHE A 8 -20.17 -6.56 -0.15
C PHE A 8 -19.13 -7.54 0.42
N GLY A 9 -18.58 -8.41 -0.43
CA GLY A 9 -17.66 -9.47 0.02
C GLY A 9 -18.30 -10.31 1.14
N PRO A 10 -17.62 -10.53 2.28
CA PRO A 10 -18.21 -11.24 3.43
C PRO A 10 -19.20 -10.37 4.23
N PHE A 11 -19.38 -9.09 3.89
CA PHE A 11 -20.19 -8.15 4.65
C PHE A 11 -21.59 -7.99 4.06
N GLN A 12 -22.58 -7.80 4.92
CA GLN A 12 -23.96 -7.50 4.53
C GLN A 12 -24.48 -6.38 5.40
N ILE A 13 -25.19 -5.41 4.82
CA ILE A 13 -25.88 -4.37 5.57
C ILE A 13 -27.39 -4.52 5.40
N ASP A 14 -28.10 -4.59 6.51
CA ASP A 14 -29.55 -4.45 6.55
C ASP A 14 -29.86 -2.94 6.55
N GLN A 15 -30.41 -2.45 5.43
CA GLN A 15 -30.66 -1.01 5.25
C GLN A 15 -31.83 -0.52 6.11
N ASP A 16 -32.74 -1.41 6.51
CA ASP A 16 -33.89 -1.05 7.33
C ASP A 16 -33.48 -0.99 8.80
N ALA A 17 -32.72 -2.00 9.26
CA ALA A 17 -32.24 -2.09 10.63
C ALA A 17 -30.94 -1.29 10.90
N LYS A 18 -30.25 -0.84 9.84
CA LYS A 18 -28.90 -0.24 9.89
C LYS A 18 -27.92 -1.11 10.68
N VAL A 19 -27.95 -2.42 10.40
CA VAL A 19 -27.07 -3.42 11.03
C VAL A 19 -26.08 -3.95 10.01
N LEU A 20 -24.79 -3.93 10.39
CA LEU A 20 -23.72 -4.54 9.61
C LEU A 20 -23.48 -5.98 10.09
N LEU A 21 -23.40 -6.90 9.14
CA LEU A 21 -23.16 -8.32 9.35
C LEU A 21 -21.88 -8.72 8.61
N ARG A 22 -21.19 -9.74 9.11
CA ARG A 22 -20.12 -10.45 8.41
C ARG A 22 -20.43 -11.94 8.45
N ASP A 23 -20.48 -12.59 7.29
CA ASP A 23 -20.80 -14.01 7.16
C ASP A 23 -22.10 -14.39 7.91
N GLY A 24 -23.07 -13.46 7.93
CA GLY A 24 -24.35 -13.60 8.64
C GLY A 24 -24.35 -13.23 10.12
N ALA A 25 -23.19 -12.99 10.75
CA ALA A 25 -23.07 -12.60 12.15
C ALA A 25 -23.01 -11.07 12.34
N PRO A 26 -23.69 -10.47 13.32
CA PRO A 26 -23.67 -9.03 13.55
C PRO A 26 -22.31 -8.52 14.00
N LEU A 27 -21.87 -7.43 13.38
CA LEU A 27 -20.67 -6.70 13.74
C LEU A 27 -21.02 -5.63 14.78
N ALA A 28 -20.13 -5.46 15.77
CA ALA A 28 -20.26 -4.47 16.84
C ALA A 28 -19.95 -3.04 16.32
N VAL A 29 -20.78 -2.55 15.41
CA VAL A 29 -20.74 -1.21 14.83
C VAL A 29 -22.03 -0.49 15.18
N GLY A 30 -21.91 0.74 15.69
CA GLY A 30 -23.08 1.58 15.96
C GLY A 30 -23.78 2.01 14.67
N GLN A 31 -25.04 2.44 14.79
CA GLN A 31 -25.90 2.83 13.66
C GLN A 31 -25.24 3.83 12.70
N ARG A 32 -24.48 4.81 13.23
CA ARG A 32 -23.75 5.79 12.39
C ARG A 32 -22.64 5.16 11.56
N GLY A 33 -21.89 4.22 12.13
CA GLY A 33 -20.90 3.45 11.37
C GLY A 33 -21.56 2.58 10.30
N ALA A 34 -22.71 1.98 10.57
CA ALA A 34 -23.46 1.25 9.56
C ALA A 34 -23.95 2.18 8.43
N MET A 35 -24.48 3.36 8.76
CA MET A 35 -24.88 4.36 7.74
C MET A 35 -23.70 4.85 6.90
N LEU A 36 -22.52 5.05 7.51
CA LEU A 36 -21.31 5.38 6.76
C LEU A 36 -20.89 4.25 5.82
N PHE A 37 -20.94 3.01 6.29
CA PHE A 37 -20.66 1.86 5.45
C PHE A 37 -21.66 1.75 4.30
N GLU A 38 -22.95 2.00 4.56
CA GLU A 38 -23.98 2.07 3.52
C GLU A 38 -23.71 3.16 2.50
N ALA A 39 -23.34 4.37 2.95
CA ALA A 39 -23.00 5.48 2.08
C ALA A 39 -21.82 5.12 1.17
N LEU A 40 -20.77 4.51 1.73
CA LEU A 40 -19.63 3.96 1.00
C LEU A 40 -20.06 2.87 -0.02
N LEU A 41 -21.09 2.08 0.29
CA LEU A 41 -21.63 1.07 -0.63
C LEU A 41 -22.58 1.63 -1.70
N SER A 42 -23.17 2.80 -1.47
CA SER A 42 -24.19 3.37 -2.36
C SER A 42 -23.64 3.91 -3.68
N ARG A 43 -22.35 4.28 -3.74
CA ARG A 43 -21.67 4.81 -4.94
C ARG A 43 -20.40 4.01 -5.28
N PRO A 44 -20.52 2.92 -6.06
CA PRO A 44 -19.37 2.10 -6.44
C PRO A 44 -18.38 2.85 -7.34
N GLY A 45 -17.11 2.96 -6.93
CA GLY A 45 -16.01 3.45 -7.79
C GLY A 45 -15.82 4.97 -7.80
N GLU A 46 -16.60 5.71 -7.02
CA GLU A 46 -16.43 7.15 -6.84
C GLU A 46 -15.80 7.44 -5.48
N VAL A 47 -14.95 8.46 -5.43
CA VAL A 47 -14.48 9.00 -4.15
C VAL A 47 -15.64 9.77 -3.52
N ILE A 48 -16.08 9.34 -2.34
CA ILE A 48 -17.13 10.05 -1.61
C ILE A 48 -16.44 11.09 -0.73
N THR A 49 -16.82 12.35 -0.92
CA THR A 49 -16.23 13.45 -0.16
C THR A 49 -16.59 13.35 1.32
N LYS A 50 -15.78 13.99 2.18
CA LYS A 50 -16.06 14.06 3.62
C LYS A 50 -17.45 14.66 3.90
N SER A 51 -17.82 15.71 3.17
CA SER A 51 -19.12 16.37 3.29
C SER A 51 -20.27 15.45 2.92
N GLU A 52 -20.12 14.64 1.87
CA GLU A 52 -21.15 13.67 1.47
C GLU A 52 -21.31 12.52 2.48
N LEU A 53 -20.22 12.07 3.11
CA LEU A 53 -20.32 11.08 4.19
C LEU A 53 -20.95 11.67 5.46
N LEU A 54 -20.60 12.91 5.80
CA LEU A 54 -21.22 13.63 6.92
C LEU A 54 -22.71 13.82 6.67
N ASP A 55 -23.09 14.20 5.45
CA ASP A 55 -24.50 14.36 5.09
C ASP A 55 -25.25 13.03 5.09
N ALA A 56 -24.68 11.97 4.51
CA ALA A 56 -25.31 10.66 4.46
C ALA A 56 -25.52 10.04 5.85
N ALA A 57 -24.55 10.21 6.76
CA ALA A 57 -24.62 9.62 8.08
C ALA A 57 -25.26 10.52 9.14
N TRP A 58 -25.38 11.84 8.95
CA TRP A 58 -25.93 12.78 9.94
C TRP A 58 -27.02 13.74 9.42
N GLY A 59 -27.37 13.70 8.13
CA GLY A 59 -28.51 14.41 7.55
C GLY A 59 -28.46 15.93 7.73
N GLY A 60 -27.30 16.54 7.47
CA GLY A 60 -27.10 17.99 7.62
C GLY A 60 -26.92 18.51 9.05
N ALA A 61 -26.82 17.64 10.07
CA ALA A 61 -26.48 18.08 11.42
C ALA A 61 -25.05 18.65 11.47
N ALA A 62 -24.85 19.73 12.23
CA ALA A 62 -23.52 20.32 12.43
C ALA A 62 -22.66 19.37 13.28
N VAL A 63 -21.83 18.58 12.60
CA VAL A 63 -20.94 17.58 13.21
C VAL A 63 -19.51 17.89 12.78
N GLU A 64 -18.59 17.85 13.74
CA GLU A 64 -17.17 18.04 13.48
C GLU A 64 -16.58 16.87 12.65
N GLU A 65 -15.64 17.18 11.76
CA GLU A 65 -14.91 16.18 10.96
C GLU A 65 -14.16 15.15 11.82
N SER A 66 -13.81 15.52 13.06
CA SER A 66 -13.21 14.63 14.06
C SER A 66 -14.08 13.39 14.31
N ASN A 67 -15.41 13.55 14.31
CA ASN A 67 -16.36 12.45 14.54
C ASN A 67 -16.38 11.46 13.36
N LEU A 68 -16.31 11.97 12.12
CA LEU A 68 -16.20 11.11 10.93
C LEU A 68 -14.95 10.23 11.01
N THR A 69 -13.83 10.81 11.43
CA THR A 69 -12.55 10.09 11.58
C THR A 69 -12.64 8.97 12.61
N VAL A 70 -13.28 9.24 13.76
CA VAL A 70 -13.52 8.24 14.82
C VAL A 70 -14.40 7.08 14.33
N GLN A 71 -15.49 7.40 13.62
CA GLN A 71 -16.40 6.37 13.10
C GLN A 71 -15.74 5.50 12.02
N VAL A 72 -14.93 6.10 11.14
CA VAL A 72 -14.16 5.35 10.13
C VAL A 72 -13.10 4.46 10.79
N ALA A 73 -12.42 4.93 11.83
CA ALA A 73 -11.46 4.12 12.59
C ALA A 73 -12.15 2.91 13.27
N ALA A 74 -13.32 3.13 13.87
CA ALA A 74 -14.13 2.06 14.46
C ALA A 74 -14.57 1.03 13.40
N LEU A 75 -15.00 1.49 12.22
CA LEU A 75 -15.32 0.63 11.09
C LEU A 75 -14.12 -0.20 10.65
N ARG A 76 -12.95 0.41 10.42
CA ARG A 76 -11.72 -0.31 10.04
C ARG A 76 -11.37 -1.42 11.02
N LYS A 77 -11.46 -1.13 12.32
CA LYS A 77 -11.18 -2.11 13.38
C LYS A 77 -12.10 -3.33 13.29
N VAL A 78 -13.38 -3.12 12.98
CA VAL A 78 -14.38 -4.18 12.94
C VAL A 78 -14.37 -4.94 11.60
N LEU A 79 -14.08 -4.26 10.50
CA LEU A 79 -13.92 -4.89 9.19
C LEU A 79 -12.62 -5.74 9.12
N GLY A 80 -11.59 -5.33 9.86
CA GLY A 80 -10.29 -6.00 9.88
C GLY A 80 -9.49 -5.76 8.60
N ARG A 81 -8.61 -6.70 8.25
CA ARG A 81 -7.82 -6.64 7.01
C ARG A 81 -8.53 -7.34 5.86
N SER A 82 -8.31 -6.84 4.65
CA SER A 82 -8.73 -7.48 3.41
C SER A 82 -7.94 -8.77 3.16
N PRO A 83 -8.44 -9.68 2.29
CA PRO A 83 -7.69 -10.86 1.83
C PRO A 83 -6.34 -10.52 1.17
N THR A 84 -6.17 -9.28 0.72
CA THR A 84 -4.92 -8.75 0.13
C THR A 84 -4.01 -8.06 1.16
N GLY A 85 -4.35 -8.11 2.45
CA GLY A 85 -3.52 -7.61 3.55
C GLY A 85 -3.64 -6.11 3.85
N GLY A 86 -4.48 -5.37 3.14
CA GLY A 86 -4.75 -3.93 3.35
C GLY A 86 -6.01 -3.66 4.18
N ASP A 87 -6.36 -2.38 4.35
CA ASP A 87 -7.62 -1.98 4.97
C ASP A 87 -8.77 -2.00 3.95
N TRP A 88 -9.96 -2.32 4.43
CA TRP A 88 -11.19 -2.32 3.62
C TRP A 88 -11.69 -0.90 3.27
N ILE A 89 -11.32 0.13 4.03
CA ILE A 89 -11.69 1.54 3.79
C ILE A 89 -10.41 2.36 3.66
N VAL A 90 -10.20 3.02 2.53
CA VAL A 90 -9.00 3.82 2.25
C VAL A 90 -9.35 5.32 2.25
N THR A 91 -8.53 6.14 2.94
CA THR A 91 -8.69 7.59 2.94
C THR A 91 -7.94 8.18 1.74
N VAL A 92 -8.58 9.04 0.96
CA VAL A 92 -7.94 9.83 -0.09
C VAL A 92 -7.71 11.26 0.42
N PRO A 93 -6.45 11.67 0.65
CA PRO A 93 -6.14 13.00 1.15
C PRO A 93 -6.81 14.10 0.32
N ARG A 94 -7.41 15.09 1.00
CA ARG A 94 -8.06 16.29 0.41
C ARG A 94 -9.30 16.05 -0.46
N VAL A 95 -9.73 14.80 -0.67
CA VAL A 95 -10.93 14.50 -1.46
C VAL A 95 -11.99 13.80 -0.61
N GLY A 96 -11.66 12.72 0.10
CA GLY A 96 -12.67 11.95 0.82
C GLY A 96 -12.25 10.51 1.11
N TYR A 97 -13.16 9.56 0.97
CA TYR A 97 -12.92 8.14 1.21
C TYR A 97 -13.27 7.36 -0.05
N ASP A 98 -12.37 6.46 -0.45
CA ASP A 98 -12.51 5.68 -1.67
C ASP A 98 -12.78 4.21 -1.37
N ARG A 99 -13.74 3.67 -2.13
CA ARG A 99 -14.14 2.27 -2.16
C ARG A 99 -13.20 1.39 -2.99
N GLN A 100 -12.31 1.91 -3.84
CA GLN A 100 -11.71 1.16 -4.97
C GLN A 100 -10.85 -0.09 -4.67
N ARG A 101 -10.52 -0.45 -3.42
CA ARG A 101 -9.91 -1.78 -3.15
C ARG A 101 -10.91 -2.93 -2.98
N MET A 102 -12.20 -2.65 -3.19
CA MET A 102 -13.31 -3.57 -3.02
C MET A 102 -13.77 -4.30 -4.31
N LYS A 103 -12.83 -4.86 -5.11
CA LYS A 103 -13.14 -5.88 -6.13
C LYS A 103 -12.09 -6.99 -6.08
N ALA A 104 -12.39 -8.06 -5.34
CA ALA A 104 -11.90 -9.37 -5.73
C ALA A 104 -12.78 -9.83 -6.90
N GLY A 105 -12.31 -9.71 -8.15
CA GLY A 105 -12.98 -10.38 -9.26
C GLY A 105 -12.76 -9.77 -10.64
N ASP A 106 -12.82 -8.45 -10.80
CA ASP A 106 -12.66 -7.82 -12.12
C ASP A 106 -12.10 -6.41 -11.96
N ALA A 107 -10.84 -6.25 -12.38
CA ALA A 107 -10.20 -4.96 -12.54
C ALA A 107 -10.66 -4.36 -13.87
N PRO A 108 -11.33 -3.21 -13.84
CA PRO A 108 -11.04 -2.19 -14.82
C PRO A 108 -10.61 -0.90 -14.12
N GLU A 109 -9.52 -0.33 -14.64
CA GLU A 109 -8.93 0.97 -14.30
C GLU A 109 -8.20 1.09 -12.95
N ARG A 110 -7.08 0.36 -12.86
CA ARG A 110 -5.91 0.70 -12.03
C ARG A 110 -5.14 1.92 -12.57
N ASP A 111 -5.88 2.91 -13.02
CA ASP A 111 -5.39 4.24 -13.32
C ASP A 111 -5.92 5.07 -12.16
N LEU A 112 -5.12 5.64 -11.26
CA LEU A 112 -4.72 7.02 -11.51
C LEU A 112 -3.71 7.63 -10.51
N PHE A 113 -3.23 6.93 -9.47
CA PHE A 113 -2.29 7.59 -8.52
C PHE A 113 -1.15 6.67 -8.09
N VAL A 114 -0.06 6.72 -8.85
CA VAL A 114 1.27 6.36 -8.36
C VAL A 114 1.93 7.65 -7.88
N ASP A 115 1.70 7.99 -6.61
CA ASP A 115 2.13 9.25 -5.99
C ASP A 115 3.28 9.08 -5.00
N ASP A 116 3.51 7.84 -4.54
CA ASP A 116 4.56 7.46 -3.59
C ASP A 116 5.25 6.14 -3.97
N GLU A 117 6.35 5.81 -3.30
CA GLU A 117 7.10 4.58 -3.56
C GLU A 117 6.24 3.31 -3.40
N ARG A 118 5.33 3.31 -2.42
CA ARG A 118 4.53 2.13 -2.10
C ARG A 118 3.49 1.83 -3.18
N THR A 119 2.80 2.86 -3.65
CA THR A 119 1.85 2.76 -4.77
C THR A 119 2.57 2.41 -6.08
N ALA A 120 3.81 2.87 -6.26
CA ALA A 120 4.66 2.47 -7.38
C ALA A 120 4.99 0.97 -7.36
N ILE A 121 5.34 0.44 -6.18
CA ILE A 121 5.60 -1.00 -6.01
C ILE A 121 4.33 -1.82 -6.21
N ASP A 122 3.19 -1.38 -5.65
CA ASP A 122 1.91 -2.07 -5.83
C ASP A 122 1.52 -2.12 -7.32
N TRP A 123 1.67 -1.02 -8.05
CA TRP A 123 1.43 -0.96 -9.49
C TRP A 123 2.37 -1.91 -10.26
N LEU A 124 3.67 -1.89 -9.93
CA LEU A 124 4.66 -2.79 -10.54
C LEU A 124 4.33 -4.26 -10.26
N ALA A 125 3.91 -4.59 -9.05
CA ALA A 125 3.54 -5.94 -8.68
C ALA A 125 2.32 -6.42 -9.48
N ASP A 126 1.32 -5.57 -9.61
CA ASP A 126 0.12 -5.83 -10.40
C ASP A 126 0.43 -5.98 -11.90
N PHE A 127 1.28 -5.10 -12.43
CA PHE A 127 1.76 -5.15 -13.81
C PHE A 127 2.50 -6.47 -14.06
N LEU A 128 3.51 -6.79 -13.25
CA LEU A 128 4.34 -7.99 -13.42
C LEU A 128 3.57 -9.28 -13.17
N LYS A 129 2.59 -9.28 -12.26
CA LYS A 129 1.70 -10.43 -12.01
C LYS A 129 0.86 -10.77 -13.24
N SER A 130 0.35 -9.75 -13.93
CA SER A 130 -0.40 -9.94 -15.18
C SER A 130 0.51 -10.24 -16.38
N LYS A 131 1.67 -9.59 -16.43
CA LYS A 131 2.59 -9.59 -17.55
C LYS A 131 4.05 -9.49 -17.05
N PRO A 132 4.73 -10.63 -16.84
CA PRO A 132 6.15 -10.66 -16.60
C PRO A 132 6.91 -10.02 -17.77
N SER A 133 7.63 -8.94 -17.49
CA SER A 133 8.14 -8.04 -18.52
C SER A 133 9.61 -7.67 -18.31
N THR A 134 10.28 -7.29 -19.39
CA THR A 134 11.66 -6.80 -19.32
C THR A 134 11.69 -5.33 -18.90
N TYR A 135 12.85 -4.84 -18.45
CA TYR A 135 13.01 -3.42 -18.08
C TYR A 135 12.53 -2.46 -19.18
N GLN A 136 12.85 -2.76 -20.44
CA GLN A 136 12.47 -1.94 -21.60
C GLN A 136 10.95 -1.88 -21.83
N GLU A 137 10.23 -2.94 -21.47
CA GLU A 137 8.77 -3.00 -21.55
C GLU A 137 8.10 -2.25 -20.39
N VAL A 138 8.68 -2.32 -19.18
CA VAL A 138 8.12 -1.66 -17.97
C VAL A 138 8.40 -0.16 -17.95
N HIS A 139 9.58 0.27 -18.41
CA HIS A 139 10.03 1.67 -18.33
C HIS A 139 9.06 2.72 -18.91
N PRO A 140 8.55 2.59 -20.16
CA PRO A 140 7.63 3.58 -20.72
C PRO A 140 6.30 3.62 -19.96
N GLU A 141 5.75 2.46 -19.60
CA GLU A 141 4.49 2.34 -18.85
C GLU A 141 4.62 2.97 -17.45
N PHE A 142 5.73 2.68 -16.75
CA PHE A 142 6.01 3.23 -15.43
C PHE A 142 6.20 4.75 -15.46
N THR A 143 6.91 5.26 -16.46
CA THR A 143 7.13 6.71 -16.62
C THR A 143 5.83 7.45 -16.92
N GLN A 144 4.96 6.86 -17.76
CA GLN A 144 3.65 7.43 -18.07
C GLN A 144 2.77 7.53 -16.81
N LYS A 145 2.80 6.52 -15.93
CA LYS A 145 1.96 6.45 -14.73
C LYS A 145 2.47 7.32 -13.58
N THR A 146 3.80 7.46 -13.43
CA THR A 146 4.43 8.19 -12.31
C THR A 146 4.63 9.69 -12.58
N GLY A 147 4.46 10.16 -13.82
CA GLY A 147 4.85 11.51 -14.24
C GLY A 147 3.96 12.66 -13.75
N ALA A 148 2.70 12.42 -13.36
CA ALA A 148 1.71 13.49 -13.15
C ALA A 148 1.41 13.82 -11.68
N SER A 149 1.80 12.97 -10.71
CA SER A 149 1.33 13.10 -9.31
C SER A 149 2.35 12.69 -8.24
N TRP A 150 3.64 12.66 -8.56
CA TRP A 150 4.67 12.36 -7.55
C TRP A 150 4.70 13.42 -6.44
N ARG A 151 4.79 13.00 -5.18
CA ARG A 151 4.81 13.92 -4.03
C ARG A 151 6.02 14.84 -4.06
N LYS A 152 5.80 16.12 -3.72
CA LYS A 152 6.79 17.20 -3.86
C LYS A 152 8.05 17.04 -2.98
N HIS A 153 7.98 16.23 -1.93
CA HIS A 153 9.05 16.07 -0.94
C HIS A 153 9.53 14.61 -0.79
N GLU A 154 9.08 13.73 -1.68
CA GLU A 154 9.49 12.32 -1.72
C GLU A 154 10.51 12.11 -2.84
N GLU A 155 11.68 11.57 -2.48
CA GLU A 155 12.67 11.18 -3.47
C GLU A 155 12.08 10.10 -4.36
N ARG A 156 12.13 10.30 -5.69
CA ARG A 156 11.62 9.32 -6.65
C ARG A 156 12.68 8.25 -6.89
N PRO A 157 12.53 7.02 -6.39
CA PRO A 157 13.48 5.95 -6.67
C PRO A 157 13.45 5.58 -8.15
N GLU A 158 14.60 5.18 -8.68
CA GLU A 158 14.69 4.71 -10.06
C GLU A 158 13.93 3.40 -10.24
N LEU A 159 13.32 3.20 -11.42
CA LEU A 159 12.63 1.95 -11.74
C LEU A 159 13.55 0.74 -11.58
N ALA A 160 14.84 0.86 -11.94
CA ALA A 160 15.82 -0.21 -11.78
C ALA A 160 15.97 -0.61 -10.31
N GLN A 161 16.05 0.38 -9.41
CA GLN A 161 16.13 0.16 -7.98
C GLN A 161 14.87 -0.49 -7.43
N LEU A 162 13.69 0.00 -7.82
CA LEU A 162 12.41 -0.60 -7.41
C LEU A 162 12.30 -2.06 -7.85
N LEU A 163 12.72 -2.36 -9.08
CA LEU A 163 12.71 -3.72 -9.61
C LEU A 163 13.67 -4.64 -8.85
N GLU A 164 14.92 -4.20 -8.66
CA GLU A 164 15.94 -4.98 -7.96
C GLU A 164 15.65 -5.23 -6.47
N GLU A 165 14.99 -4.26 -5.81
CA GLU A 165 14.68 -4.35 -4.38
C GLU A 165 13.40 -5.14 -4.08
N ASN A 166 12.42 -5.17 -5.00
CA ASN A 166 11.09 -5.73 -4.74
C ASN A 166 10.73 -6.96 -5.58
N PHE A 167 11.43 -7.22 -6.68
CA PHE A 167 11.05 -8.25 -7.65
C PHE A 167 12.22 -9.17 -8.00
N LEU A 168 11.91 -10.30 -8.65
CA LEU A 168 12.90 -11.25 -9.11
C LEU A 168 13.06 -11.15 -10.63
N LYS A 169 14.31 -11.22 -11.08
CA LYS A 169 14.66 -11.27 -12.50
C LYS A 169 15.07 -12.69 -12.85
N PHE A 170 14.51 -13.21 -13.94
CA PHE A 170 14.97 -14.48 -14.49
C PHE A 170 16.23 -14.27 -15.34
N ASP A 171 17.34 -14.90 -14.94
CA ASP A 171 18.66 -14.79 -15.56
C ASP A 171 18.91 -15.82 -16.68
N GLY A 172 18.08 -16.88 -16.71
CA GLY A 172 18.15 -17.97 -17.69
C GLY A 172 19.11 -19.09 -17.32
N THR A 173 19.50 -19.21 -16.04
CA THR A 173 20.34 -20.30 -15.54
C THR A 173 19.51 -21.46 -14.98
N ASP A 174 18.38 -21.14 -14.35
CA ASP A 174 17.46 -22.10 -13.73
C ASP A 174 16.23 -22.41 -14.62
N THR A 175 15.38 -23.31 -14.11
CA THR A 175 14.06 -23.63 -14.69
C THR A 175 13.16 -22.38 -14.73
N VAL A 176 12.38 -22.20 -15.79
CA VAL A 176 11.51 -21.02 -15.93
C VAL A 176 10.44 -20.98 -14.83
N PRO A 177 10.32 -19.86 -14.08
CA PRO A 177 9.29 -19.69 -13.06
C PRO A 177 7.88 -19.90 -13.61
N SER A 178 7.00 -20.53 -12.82
CA SER A 178 5.63 -20.86 -13.23
C SER A 178 4.83 -19.64 -13.72
N GLN A 179 5.06 -18.46 -13.13
CA GLN A 179 4.43 -17.21 -13.56
C GLN A 179 4.82 -16.83 -15.01
N ILE A 180 6.13 -16.88 -15.33
CA ILE A 180 6.62 -16.58 -16.68
C ILE A 180 6.17 -17.66 -17.66
N HIS A 181 6.23 -18.94 -17.27
CA HIS A 181 5.78 -20.05 -18.12
C HIS A 181 4.29 -19.95 -18.47
N THR A 182 3.44 -19.65 -17.49
CA THR A 182 1.98 -19.47 -17.70
C THR A 182 1.71 -18.30 -18.65
N TYR A 183 2.41 -17.19 -18.46
CA TYR A 183 2.30 -16.02 -19.33
C TYR A 183 2.77 -16.32 -20.76
N LEU A 184 3.92 -16.98 -20.93
CA LEU A 184 4.46 -17.30 -22.25
C LEU A 184 3.60 -18.32 -23.00
N SER A 185 3.15 -19.38 -22.34
CA SER A 185 2.30 -20.42 -22.96
C SER A 185 0.91 -19.91 -23.36
N SER A 186 0.36 -18.96 -22.60
CA SER A 186 -0.94 -18.36 -22.92
C SER A 186 -0.87 -17.44 -24.15
N ASN A 187 0.19 -16.64 -24.25
CA ASN A 187 0.33 -15.61 -25.28
C ASN A 187 0.99 -16.11 -26.59
N TRP A 188 1.89 -17.09 -26.54
CA TRP A 188 2.62 -17.59 -27.71
C TRP A 188 2.31 -19.06 -27.98
N ARG A 189 1.82 -19.37 -29.19
CA ARG A 189 1.45 -20.74 -29.60
C ARG A 189 2.65 -21.70 -29.59
N GLU A 190 3.81 -21.21 -30.00
CA GLU A 190 5.08 -21.94 -30.05
C GLU A 190 5.62 -22.32 -28.66
N MET A 191 5.17 -21.62 -27.61
CA MET A 191 5.57 -21.86 -26.22
C MET A 191 4.60 -22.78 -25.47
N ARG A 192 3.55 -23.27 -26.14
CA ARG A 192 2.56 -24.19 -25.56
C ARG A 192 3.16 -25.58 -25.46
N SER A 193 2.90 -26.25 -24.34
CA SER A 193 3.38 -27.60 -24.05
C SER A 193 4.91 -27.75 -23.98
N LEU A 194 5.67 -26.65 -23.92
CA LEU A 194 7.09 -26.69 -23.62
C LEU A 194 7.30 -26.91 -22.12
N ASP A 195 8.24 -27.80 -21.79
CA ASP A 195 8.73 -27.95 -20.43
C ASP A 195 9.44 -26.69 -19.94
N LYS A 196 9.48 -26.51 -18.62
CA LYS A 196 10.08 -25.32 -17.97
C LYS A 196 11.58 -25.17 -18.25
N ASP A 197 12.21 -26.23 -18.73
CA ASP A 197 13.65 -26.33 -19.00
C ASP A 197 13.97 -26.23 -20.50
N ALA A 198 12.94 -26.04 -21.33
CA ALA A 198 13.12 -25.95 -22.78
C ALA A 198 14.00 -24.73 -23.14
N PRO A 199 15.07 -24.91 -23.95
CA PRO A 199 15.99 -23.82 -24.30
C PRO A 199 15.30 -22.61 -24.94
N ALA A 200 14.33 -22.85 -25.84
CA ALA A 200 13.55 -21.79 -26.49
C ALA A 200 12.70 -20.98 -25.50
N LEU A 201 12.17 -21.64 -24.46
CA LEU A 201 11.41 -21.00 -23.40
C LEU A 201 12.33 -20.17 -22.49
N ILE A 202 13.48 -20.73 -22.08
CA ILE A 202 14.49 -20.05 -21.25
C ILE A 202 15.00 -18.78 -21.95
N GLU A 203 15.29 -18.87 -23.25
CA GLU A 203 15.75 -17.73 -24.05
C GLU A 203 14.71 -16.61 -24.09
N LYS A 204 13.42 -16.95 -24.28
CA LYS A 204 12.32 -15.98 -24.32
C LYS A 204 11.97 -15.39 -22.94
N ALA A 205 12.17 -16.19 -21.89
CA ALA A 205 11.92 -15.81 -20.49
C ALA A 205 13.03 -14.91 -19.93
N ARG A 206 14.24 -14.95 -20.51
CA ARG A 206 15.42 -14.24 -20.02
C ARG A 206 15.16 -12.74 -19.82
N ASN A 207 15.73 -12.18 -18.75
CA ASN A 207 15.63 -10.77 -18.38
C ASN A 207 14.22 -10.27 -18.04
N ARG A 208 13.24 -11.15 -17.90
CA ARG A 208 11.90 -10.77 -17.43
C ARG A 208 11.85 -10.72 -15.90
N TRP A 209 11.23 -9.66 -15.42
CA TRP A 209 10.89 -9.48 -14.01
C TRP A 209 9.58 -10.19 -13.70
N TYR A 210 9.47 -10.75 -12.51
CA TYR A 210 8.28 -11.43 -12.01
C TYR A 210 8.13 -11.25 -10.51
N VAL A 211 6.93 -11.54 -10.01
CA VAL A 211 6.60 -11.37 -8.60
C VAL A 211 7.10 -12.61 -7.85
N PRO A 212 7.86 -12.45 -6.74
CA PRO A 212 8.31 -13.60 -5.96
C PRO A 212 7.13 -14.38 -5.38
N ASP A 213 7.25 -15.71 -5.39
CA ASP A 213 6.32 -16.59 -4.66
C ASP A 213 6.39 -16.31 -3.14
N PRO A 214 5.36 -16.63 -2.34
CA PRO A 214 5.33 -16.34 -0.90
C PRO A 214 6.57 -16.80 -0.11
N ASN A 215 7.19 -17.90 -0.54
CA ASN A 215 8.42 -18.41 0.06
C ASN A 215 9.64 -17.53 -0.26
N LYS A 216 9.77 -17.09 -1.52
CA LYS A 216 10.86 -16.21 -1.97
C LYS A 216 10.63 -14.76 -1.56
N GLN A 217 9.38 -14.39 -1.27
CA GLN A 217 9.00 -13.06 -0.85
C GLN A 217 9.70 -12.66 0.46
N GLN A 218 9.85 -13.59 1.42
CA GLN A 218 10.58 -13.32 2.66
C GLN A 218 12.06 -12.99 2.42
N ASP A 219 12.69 -13.66 1.46
CA ASP A 219 14.11 -13.42 1.14
C ASP A 219 14.32 -12.09 0.43
N VAL A 220 13.38 -11.73 -0.47
CA VAL A 220 13.34 -10.42 -1.11
C VAL A 220 13.10 -9.31 -0.07
N GLU A 221 12.14 -9.50 0.84
CA GLU A 221 11.87 -8.55 1.93
C GLU A 221 13.09 -8.34 2.84
N LYS A 222 13.84 -9.40 3.18
CA LYS A 222 15.08 -9.28 3.96
C LYS A 222 16.17 -8.53 3.19
N ARG A 223 16.33 -8.80 1.89
CA ARG A 223 17.30 -8.08 1.03
C ARG A 223 16.94 -6.60 0.94
N ARG A 224 15.66 -6.29 0.76
CA ARG A 224 15.12 -4.94 0.75
C ARG A 224 15.36 -4.23 2.07
N GLU A 225 15.03 -4.86 3.20
CA GLU A 225 15.27 -4.29 4.53
C GLU A 225 16.75 -3.96 4.74
N LYS A 226 17.66 -4.84 4.31
CA LYS A 226 19.11 -4.59 4.38
C LYS A 226 19.55 -3.42 3.49
N ALA A 227 18.98 -3.27 2.29
CA ALA A 227 19.28 -2.15 1.39
C ALA A 227 18.79 -0.82 1.98
N LEU A 228 17.53 -0.78 2.46
CA LEU A 228 16.95 0.39 3.11
C LEU A 228 17.74 0.82 4.35
N LEU A 229 18.19 -0.12 5.18
CA LEU A 229 19.01 0.20 6.35
C LEU A 229 20.38 0.77 5.97
N ARG A 230 20.99 0.27 4.88
CA ARG A 230 22.25 0.82 4.37
C ARG A 230 22.09 2.26 3.87
N GLU A 231 20.96 2.56 3.25
CA GLU A 231 20.60 3.93 2.84
C GLU A 231 20.34 4.83 4.06
N PHE A 232 19.65 4.31 5.08
CA PHE A 232 19.39 5.03 6.34
C PHE A 232 20.67 5.43 7.09
N GLU A 233 21.71 4.59 7.07
CA GLU A 233 23.03 4.95 7.65
C GLU A 233 23.67 6.16 6.94
N GLN A 234 23.37 6.38 5.65
CA GLN A 234 23.82 7.58 4.93
C GLN A 234 23.09 8.82 5.45
N TYR A 235 21.80 8.71 5.78
CA TYR A 235 21.03 9.79 6.40
C TYR A 235 21.51 10.13 7.82
N LYS A 236 21.93 9.11 8.59
CA LYS A 236 22.56 9.32 9.92
C LYS A 236 23.87 10.11 9.80
N THR A 237 24.74 9.69 8.89
CA THR A 237 26.07 10.29 8.67
C THR A 237 26.03 11.61 7.89
N HIS A 238 24.86 11.99 7.35
CA HIS A 238 24.65 13.26 6.66
C HIS A 238 24.93 14.46 7.58
N LYS A 239 25.87 15.32 7.16
CA LYS A 239 26.33 16.52 7.90
C LYS A 239 25.46 17.77 7.70
N GLY A 240 24.48 17.73 6.78
CA GLY A 240 23.57 18.84 6.52
C GLY A 240 22.52 19.01 7.63
N LYS A 241 22.06 20.26 7.83
CA LYS A 241 21.03 20.59 8.83
C LYS A 241 19.62 20.10 8.47
N LYS A 242 19.32 19.93 7.18
CA LYS A 242 18.03 19.43 6.66
C LYS A 242 18.27 18.59 5.41
N LEU A 243 17.53 17.49 5.28
CA LEU A 243 17.47 16.71 4.04
C LEU A 243 16.46 17.40 3.09
N LYS A 244 16.85 17.60 1.82
CA LYS A 244 15.99 18.28 0.83
C LYS A 244 14.94 17.35 0.23
N GLU A 245 15.32 16.11 -0.02
CA GLU A 245 14.50 15.03 -0.54
C GLU A 245 14.75 13.81 0.35
N ILE A 246 13.70 13.08 0.70
CA ILE A 246 13.79 11.93 1.58
C ILE A 246 12.98 10.80 0.99
N ARG A 247 13.56 9.60 0.99
CA ARG A 247 12.83 8.37 0.73
C ARG A 247 12.12 7.90 2.00
N LEU A 248 10.79 8.01 2.04
CA LEU A 248 10.00 7.73 3.25
C LEU A 248 10.12 6.26 3.72
N GLU A 249 10.25 5.31 2.79
CA GLU A 249 10.43 3.89 3.12
C GLU A 249 11.75 3.62 3.88
N VAL A 250 12.82 4.34 3.53
CA VAL A 250 14.11 4.27 4.24
C VAL A 250 13.97 4.77 5.67
N MET A 251 13.26 5.88 5.86
CA MET A 251 12.98 6.44 7.19
C MET A 251 12.16 5.49 8.04
N ARG A 252 11.11 4.89 7.48
CA ARG A 252 10.27 3.89 8.17
C ARG A 252 11.10 2.69 8.60
N ALA A 253 11.93 2.14 7.70
CA ALA A 253 12.79 0.99 7.98
C ALA A 253 13.83 1.32 9.06
N GLY A 254 14.50 2.48 8.94
CA GLY A 254 15.48 2.96 9.91
C GLY A 254 14.89 3.21 11.29
N PHE A 255 13.74 3.89 11.38
CA PHE A 255 13.08 4.16 12.66
C PHE A 255 12.59 2.88 13.33
N LYS A 256 12.02 1.94 12.55
CA LYS A 256 11.63 0.62 13.06
C LYS A 256 12.84 -0.14 13.62
N ALA A 257 13.98 -0.13 12.93
CA ALA A 257 15.20 -0.80 13.38
C ALA A 257 15.81 -0.12 14.63
N ALA A 258 15.91 1.20 14.63
CA ALA A 258 16.40 1.98 15.78
C ALA A 258 15.48 1.77 17.02
N TRP A 259 14.17 1.73 16.79
CA TRP A 259 13.18 1.43 17.84
C TRP A 259 13.40 0.03 18.44
N ALA A 260 13.60 -0.99 17.60
CA ALA A 260 13.89 -2.35 18.04
C ALA A 260 15.22 -2.44 18.81
N ALA A 261 16.22 -1.63 18.42
CA ALA A 261 17.52 -1.52 19.10
C ALA A 261 17.48 -0.65 20.38
N LYS A 262 16.34 -0.04 20.71
CA LYS A 262 16.19 0.96 21.79
C LYS A 262 17.06 2.21 21.62
N ASP A 263 17.52 2.48 20.40
CA ASP A 263 18.27 3.69 20.06
C ASP A 263 17.29 4.81 19.70
N PHE A 264 16.63 5.33 20.73
CA PHE A 264 15.64 6.42 20.57
C PHE A 264 16.30 7.75 20.21
N GLN A 265 17.57 7.94 20.55
CA GLN A 265 18.30 9.18 20.26
C GLN A 265 18.53 9.33 18.76
N THR A 266 18.92 8.25 18.06
CA THR A 266 19.05 8.26 16.59
C THR A 266 17.72 8.63 15.91
N ILE A 267 16.57 8.17 16.43
CA ILE A 267 15.25 8.53 15.87
C ILE A 267 15.03 10.04 15.97
N VAL A 268 15.30 10.65 17.12
CA VAL A 268 15.12 12.11 17.32
C VAL A 268 16.12 12.92 16.50
N ASP A 269 17.39 12.50 16.44
CA ASP A 269 18.44 13.22 15.70
C ASP A 269 18.19 13.19 14.19
N VAL A 270 17.72 12.05 13.67
CA VAL A 270 17.36 11.93 12.25
C VAL A 270 16.03 12.65 11.98
N ALA A 271 15.05 12.55 12.89
CA ALA A 271 13.80 13.31 12.82
C ALA A 271 14.01 14.83 12.73
N ALA A 272 14.95 15.38 13.49
CA ALA A 272 15.26 16.81 13.45
C ALA A 272 15.75 17.30 12.07
N LYS A 273 16.24 16.38 11.22
CA LYS A 273 16.69 16.68 9.84
C LYS A 273 15.58 16.54 8.79
N VAL A 274 14.41 16.01 9.17
CA VAL A 274 13.25 15.78 8.30
C VAL A 274 12.44 17.08 8.16
N PRO A 275 12.07 17.52 6.93
CA PRO A 275 11.17 18.65 6.71
C PRO A 275 9.82 18.47 7.43
N GLU A 276 9.29 19.53 8.04
CA GLU A 276 7.97 19.53 8.72
C GLU A 276 6.84 19.00 7.83
N ASP A 277 6.91 19.26 6.53
CA ASP A 277 5.92 18.83 5.54
C ASP A 277 5.87 17.29 5.38
N ALA A 278 7.00 16.59 5.54
CA ALA A 278 7.05 15.13 5.42
C ALA A 278 6.41 14.41 6.62
N TRP A 279 6.18 15.10 7.74
CA TRP A 279 5.54 14.54 8.93
C TRP A 279 4.02 14.42 8.77
N GLN A 280 3.39 15.37 8.09
CA GLN A 280 1.94 15.34 7.88
C GLN A 280 1.51 14.25 6.88
N GLU A 281 2.47 13.70 6.13
CA GLU A 281 2.25 12.71 5.09
C GLU A 281 2.36 11.26 5.61
N ASP A 282 2.91 11.05 6.82
CA ASP A 282 3.19 9.72 7.36
C ASP A 282 2.90 9.55 8.85
N GLU A 283 1.75 8.96 9.16
CA GLU A 283 1.31 8.64 10.53
C GLU A 283 2.30 7.72 11.29
N ARG A 284 3.04 6.84 10.59
CA ARG A 284 3.99 5.91 11.24
C ARG A 284 5.25 6.63 11.69
N LEU A 285 5.77 7.55 10.89
CA LEU A 285 6.92 8.37 11.28
C LEU A 285 6.57 9.23 12.50
N LEU A 286 5.40 9.87 12.49
CA LEU A 286 4.86 10.61 13.64
C LEU A 286 4.77 9.75 14.90
N MET A 287 4.24 8.53 14.77
CA MET A 287 4.14 7.57 15.88
C MET A 287 5.52 7.24 16.45
N TYR A 288 6.50 6.86 15.62
CA TYR A 288 7.84 6.52 16.08
C TYR A 288 8.54 7.70 16.77
N HIS A 289 8.43 8.91 16.23
CA HIS A 289 9.02 10.11 16.82
C HIS A 289 8.39 10.46 18.16
N SER A 290 7.05 10.49 18.24
CA SER A 290 6.32 10.78 19.48
C SER A 290 6.67 9.76 20.57
N MET A 291 6.65 8.47 20.24
CA MET A 291 6.99 7.42 21.20
C MET A 291 8.46 7.47 21.63
N ALA A 292 9.39 7.85 20.74
CA ALA A 292 10.82 7.96 21.05
C ALA A 292 11.09 9.12 22.01
N GLY A 293 10.44 10.27 21.79
CA GLY A 293 10.51 11.43 22.69
C GLY A 293 10.06 11.09 24.10
N THR A 294 8.88 10.47 24.25
CA THR A 294 8.35 10.06 25.57
C THR A 294 9.29 9.09 26.29
N ARG A 295 9.94 8.16 25.56
CA ARG A 295 10.88 7.19 26.16
C ARG A 295 12.19 7.84 26.61
N LEU A 296 12.70 8.84 25.88
CA LEU A 296 13.90 9.59 26.27
C LEU A 296 13.64 10.49 27.49
N GLU A 297 12.48 11.12 27.58
CA GLU A 297 12.09 11.94 28.74
C GLU A 297 11.90 11.08 30.01
N ALA A 298 11.27 9.92 29.86
CA ALA A 298 11.11 8.96 30.96
C ALA A 298 12.46 8.40 31.46
N GLY A 299 13.43 8.21 30.57
CA GLY A 299 14.77 7.74 30.94
C GLY A 299 15.69 8.81 31.54
N ARG A 300 15.43 10.10 31.31
CA ARG A 300 16.16 11.22 31.95
C ARG A 300 15.62 11.58 33.35
N SER A 301 14.44 11.08 33.67
CA SER A 301 13.73 11.36 34.93
C SER A 301 13.92 10.25 35.99
N ALA A 302 14.77 9.26 35.69
CA ALA A 302 15.14 8.13 36.56
C ALA A 302 16.64 8.16 36.82
#